data_AF-A0A9E8TMQ8-F1
#
_entry.id   AF-A0A9E8TMQ8-F1
#
_cell.length_a   1.000
_cell.length_b   1.000
_cell.length_c   1.000
_cell.angle_alpha   90.00
_cell.angle_beta   90.00
_cell.angle_gamma   90.00
#
_symmetry.space_group_name_H-M   'P 1'
#
loop_
_entity.id
_entity.type
_entity.pdbx_description
1 polymer ?
#
loop_
_entity_poly.entity_id
_entity_poly.type
_entity_poly.pdbx_seq_one_letter_code
_entity_poly.pdbx_strand_id
1 'polypeptide(L)'
;MSRPFLDLFPVSGVSIATVGPVLGSETLTATDDTALRLDELQFDLGEGPCWDAMRTGSPVLVSDARASSSAVWPTFGPAIVDLDVQAMFVFPVRVGPL
;
A
#
# COMPACT_ATOMS: atom_id res chain seq x y z
N MET A 1 14.48 5.55 5.05
CA MET A 1 13.75 6.83 5.00
C MET A 1 12.36 6.73 5.67
N SER A 2 11.71 5.57 5.66
CA SER A 2 10.37 5.35 6.29
C SER A 2 10.36 5.04 7.80
N ARG A 3 11.49 4.68 8.43
CA ARG A 3 11.52 4.29 9.85
C ARG A 3 10.87 5.27 10.84
N PRO A 4 11.02 6.60 10.73
CA PRO A 4 10.40 7.53 11.68
C PRO A 4 8.87 7.40 11.80
N PHE A 5 8.21 6.85 10.78
CA PHE A 5 6.76 6.60 10.83
C PHE A 5 6.37 5.49 11.83
N LEU A 6 7.27 4.54 12.11
CA LEU A 6 7.04 3.50 13.13
C LEU A 6 7.02 4.07 14.55
N ASP A 7 7.72 5.18 14.78
CA ASP A 7 7.75 5.85 16.09
C ASP A 7 6.56 6.80 16.27
N LEU A 8 6.01 7.32 15.17
CA LEU A 8 4.91 8.30 15.16
C LEU A 8 3.53 7.65 15.13
N PHE A 9 3.40 6.52 14.44
CA PHE A 9 2.13 5.82 14.25
C PHE A 9 2.20 4.40 14.82
N PRO A 10 1.10 3.89 15.40
CA PRO A 10 1.04 2.52 15.91
C PRO A 10 0.87 1.52 14.75
N VAL A 11 1.87 1.44 13.88
CA VAL A 11 1.93 0.54 12.72
C VAL A 11 3.16 -0.36 12.81
N SER A 12 3.04 -1.58 12.31
CA SER A 12 4.12 -2.57 12.32
C SER A 12 5.08 -2.42 11.14
N GLY A 13 4.65 -1.79 10.05
CA GLY A 13 5.45 -1.62 8.83
C GLY A 13 4.95 -0.45 7.97
N VAL A 14 5.86 0.09 7.16
CA VAL A 14 5.62 1.24 6.26
C VAL A 14 6.42 1.08 4.97
N SER A 15 5.73 1.22 3.84
CA SER A 15 6.32 1.44 2.53
C SER A 15 5.99 2.84 2.00
N ILE A 16 6.85 3.36 1.13
CA ILE A 16 6.60 4.55 0.32
C ILE A 16 6.96 4.20 -1.11
N ALA A 17 6.02 4.42 -2.03
CA ALA A 17 6.20 4.09 -3.43
C ALA A 17 5.73 5.22 -4.34
N THR A 18 6.33 5.28 -5.53
CA THR A 18 5.72 5.94 -6.68
C THR A 18 4.72 4.98 -7.31
N VAL A 19 3.61 5.51 -7.80
CA VAL A 19 2.60 4.74 -8.52
C VAL A 19 2.08 5.61 -9.67
N GLY A 20 2.10 5.07 -10.87
CA GLY A 20 1.48 5.68 -12.04
C GLY A 20 2.41 5.90 -13.24
N PRO A 21 1.88 6.51 -14.32
CA PRO A 21 2.54 6.50 -15.63
C PRO A 21 3.77 7.38 -15.73
N VAL A 22 3.92 8.40 -14.87
CA VAL A 22 5.02 9.38 -14.96
C VAL A 22 6.28 8.88 -14.27
N LEU A 23 6.13 8.34 -13.05
CA LEU A 23 7.25 7.92 -12.21
C LEU A 23 7.42 6.40 -12.17
N GLY A 24 6.58 5.65 -12.88
CA GLY A 24 6.51 4.20 -12.74
C GLY A 24 5.87 3.77 -11.42
N SER A 25 5.87 2.45 -11.19
CA SER A 25 5.47 1.85 -9.92
C SER A 25 6.70 1.23 -9.28
N GLU A 26 7.21 1.88 -8.24
CA GLU A 26 8.48 1.52 -7.60
C GLU A 26 8.43 1.82 -6.10
N THR A 27 8.85 0.87 -5.28
CA THR A 27 9.04 1.08 -3.84
C THR A 27 10.32 1.86 -3.59
N LEU A 28 10.19 3.08 -3.07
CA LEU A 28 11.32 3.95 -2.71
C LEU A 28 11.97 3.52 -1.38
N THR A 29 11.15 3.06 -0.43
CA THR A 29 11.62 2.58 0.89
C THR A 29 10.56 1.70 1.50
N ALA A 30 10.99 0.63 2.19
CA ALA A 30 10.15 -0.19 3.07
C ALA A 30 10.87 -0.38 4.41
N THR A 31 10.12 -0.56 5.49
CA THR A 31 10.70 -0.81 6.83
C THR A 31 11.11 -2.27 7.04
N ASP A 32 10.45 -3.19 6.34
CA ASP A 32 10.59 -4.63 6.46
C ASP A 32 10.11 -5.32 5.18
N ASP A 33 10.33 -6.64 5.12
CA ASP A 33 10.02 -7.47 3.96
C ASP A 33 8.51 -7.60 3.71
N THR A 34 7.68 -7.52 4.76
CA THR A 34 6.21 -7.57 4.61
C THR A 34 5.70 -6.32 3.92
N ALA A 35 6.17 -5.14 4.33
CA ALA A 35 5.82 -3.86 3.72
C ALA A 35 6.31 -3.80 2.26
N LEU A 36 7.52 -4.30 1.98
CA LEU A 36 8.02 -4.41 0.60
C LEU A 36 7.15 -5.35 -0.23
N ARG A 37 6.82 -6.53 0.32
CA ARG A 37 6.05 -7.54 -0.40
C ARG A 37 4.63 -7.08 -0.72
N LEU A 38 4.01 -6.30 0.16
CA LEU A 38 2.71 -5.67 -0.08
C LEU A 38 2.75 -4.73 -1.29
N ASP A 39 3.79 -3.93 -1.45
CA ASP A 39 3.95 -3.06 -2.63
C ASP A 39 4.13 -3.88 -3.90
N GLU A 40 5.05 -4.86 -3.88
CA GLU A 40 5.32 -5.74 -5.03
C GLU A 40 4.05 -6.42 -5.53
N LEU A 41 3.25 -6.99 -4.62
CA LEU A 41 1.98 -7.63 -4.98
C LEU A 41 1.00 -6.64 -5.62
N GLN A 42 0.94 -5.39 -5.15
CA GLN A 42 0.07 -4.40 -5.79
C GLN A 42 0.56 -4.05 -7.20
N PHE A 43 1.87 -3.96 -7.41
CA PHE A 43 2.43 -3.64 -8.73
C PHE A 43 2.30 -4.80 -9.71
N ASP A 44 2.65 -6.01 -9.29
CA ASP A 44 2.58 -7.23 -10.11
C ASP A 44 1.14 -7.52 -10.56
N LEU A 45 0.17 -7.31 -9.67
CA LEU A 45 -1.24 -7.59 -9.93
C LEU A 45 -1.98 -6.41 -10.57
N GLY A 46 -1.40 -5.20 -10.53
CA GLY A 46 -2.06 -3.97 -10.98
C GLY A 46 -3.34 -3.65 -10.20
N GLU A 47 -3.44 -4.16 -8.97
CA GLU A 47 -4.63 -4.11 -8.13
C GLU A 47 -4.24 -3.89 -6.67
N GLY A 48 -5.08 -3.18 -5.91
CA GLY A 48 -4.91 -3.01 -4.48
C GLY A 48 -5.09 -1.56 -4.02
N PRO A 49 -4.92 -1.31 -2.72
CA PRO A 49 -5.25 -0.03 -2.11
C PRO A 49 -4.43 1.15 -2.64
N CYS A 50 -3.19 0.98 -3.08
CA CYS A 50 -2.39 2.07 -3.65
C CYS A 50 -2.96 2.58 -4.97
N TRP A 51 -3.47 1.70 -5.81
CA TRP A 51 -4.11 2.06 -7.07
C TRP A 51 -5.41 2.81 -6.85
N ASP A 52 -6.22 2.36 -5.89
CA ASP A 52 -7.45 3.04 -5.50
C ASP A 52 -7.19 4.41 -4.87
N ALA A 53 -6.20 4.52 -3.99
CA ALA A 53 -5.80 5.78 -3.39
C ALA A 53 -5.35 6.79 -4.45
N MET A 54 -4.54 6.35 -5.41
CA MET A 54 -4.07 7.20 -6.52
C MET A 54 -5.21 7.61 -7.46
N ARG A 55 -6.09 6.67 -7.83
CA ARG A 55 -7.23 6.91 -8.72
C ARG A 55 -8.25 7.88 -8.12
N THR A 56 -8.55 7.75 -6.84
CA THR A 56 -9.54 8.56 -6.14
C THR A 56 -8.96 9.85 -5.55
N GLY A 57 -7.63 9.94 -5.43
CA GLY A 57 -6.95 11.02 -4.72
C GLY A 57 -7.32 11.09 -3.23
N SER A 58 -7.86 10.02 -2.67
CA SER A 58 -8.35 9.92 -1.28
C SER A 58 -7.70 8.75 -0.54
N PRO A 59 -7.55 8.82 0.79
CA PRO A 59 -7.03 7.70 1.57
C PRO A 59 -7.90 6.45 1.48
N VAL A 60 -7.27 5.28 1.43
CA VAL A 60 -7.93 3.97 1.52
C VAL A 60 -7.58 3.36 2.87
N LEU A 61 -8.60 3.14 3.71
CA LEU A 61 -8.45 2.62 5.08
C LEU A 61 -9.07 1.22 5.15
N VAL A 62 -8.24 0.23 5.39
CA VAL A 62 -8.63 -1.19 5.49
C VAL A 62 -8.37 -1.62 6.93
N SER A 63 -9.41 -1.63 7.75
CA SER A 63 -9.30 -2.05 9.17
C SER A 63 -9.20 -3.56 9.35
N ASP A 64 -9.67 -4.33 8.36
CA ASP A 64 -9.51 -5.78 8.30
C ASP A 64 -9.14 -6.19 6.87
N ALA A 65 -7.85 -6.43 6.67
CA ALA A 65 -7.27 -6.82 5.39
C ALA A 65 -7.68 -8.24 4.95
N ARG A 66 -8.11 -9.10 5.88
CA ARG A 66 -8.53 -10.48 5.56
C ARG A 66 -10.00 -10.53 5.14
N ALA A 67 -10.86 -9.74 5.78
CA ALA A 67 -12.30 -9.71 5.46
C ALA A 67 -12.65 -8.80 4.27
N SER A 68 -11.95 -7.67 4.13
CA SER A 68 -12.37 -6.61 3.20
C SER A 68 -11.75 -6.72 1.80
N SER A 69 -10.61 -7.39 1.69
CA SER A 69 -9.78 -7.31 0.49
C SER A 69 -10.30 -8.14 -0.68
N SER A 70 -10.78 -9.37 -0.47
CA SER A 70 -11.18 -10.25 -1.59
C SER A 70 -12.42 -9.79 -2.36
N ALA A 71 -13.30 -9.01 -1.74
CA ALA A 71 -14.49 -8.47 -2.42
C ALA A 71 -14.17 -7.22 -3.26
N VAL A 72 -13.20 -6.42 -2.82
CA VAL A 72 -12.81 -5.14 -3.47
C VAL A 72 -11.68 -5.37 -4.48
N TRP A 73 -10.76 -6.27 -4.14
CA TRP A 73 -9.59 -6.63 -4.92
C TRP A 73 -9.51 -8.16 -5.12
N PRO A 74 -10.21 -8.71 -6.13
CA PRO A 74 -10.32 -10.16 -6.34
C PRO A 74 -9.01 -10.92 -6.51
N THR A 75 -7.93 -10.27 -6.94
CA THR A 75 -6.62 -10.88 -7.15
C THR A 75 -5.66 -10.56 -6.01
N PHE A 76 -5.59 -9.30 -5.61
CA PHE A 76 -4.71 -8.85 -4.53
C PHE A 76 -5.15 -9.36 -3.16
N GLY A 77 -6.45 -9.38 -2.87
CA GLY A 77 -6.97 -9.82 -1.58
C GLY A 77 -6.55 -11.24 -1.20
N PRO A 78 -6.78 -12.25 -2.06
CA PRO A 78 -6.27 -13.61 -1.83
C PRO A 78 -4.73 -13.68 -1.72
N ALA A 79 -3.99 -12.85 -2.46
CA ALA A 79 -2.53 -12.89 -2.48
C ALA A 79 -1.86 -12.43 -1.18
N ILE A 80 -2.57 -11.65 -0.35
CA ILE A 80 -2.05 -11.15 0.93
C ILE A 80 -2.52 -11.95 2.15
N VAL A 81 -3.36 -12.98 1.98
CA VAL A 81 -3.93 -13.77 3.10
C VAL A 81 -2.84 -14.42 3.95
N ASP A 82 -1.77 -14.88 3.30
CA ASP A 82 -0.63 -15.54 3.95
C ASP A 82 0.38 -14.54 4.56
N LEU A 83 0.20 -13.24 4.33
CA LEU A 83 0.99 -12.21 4.97
C LEU A 83 0.40 -11.88 6.35
N ASP A 84 1.26 -11.57 7.32
CA ASP A 84 0.82 -11.14 8.66
C ASP A 84 0.39 -9.67 8.66
N VAL A 85 -0.67 -9.37 7.92
CA VAL A 85 -1.20 -8.01 7.73
C VAL A 85 -2.67 -8.01 8.15
N GLN A 86 -2.97 -7.28 9.22
CA GLN A 86 -4.33 -7.17 9.76
C GLN A 86 -5.06 -5.94 9.22
N ALA A 87 -4.35 -4.84 9.02
CA ALA A 87 -4.91 -3.59 8.55
C ALA A 87 -3.91 -2.86 7.64
N MET A 88 -4.43 -2.05 6.72
CA MET A 88 -3.62 -1.22 5.82
C MET A 88 -4.25 0.17 5.71
N PHE A 89 -3.41 1.20 5.75
CA PHE A 89 -3.84 2.59 5.62
C PHE A 89 -2.97 3.27 4.56
N VAL A 90 -3.56 3.55 3.41
CA VAL A 90 -2.83 4.02 2.24
C VAL A 90 -3.24 5.44 1.91
N PHE A 91 -2.28 6.36 1.91
CA PHE A 91 -2.50 7.79 1.73
C PHE A 91 -1.87 8.24 0.41
N PRO A 92 -2.64 8.80 -0.52
CA PRO A 92 -2.07 9.31 -1.76
C PRO A 92 -1.29 10.59 -1.47
N VAL A 93 -0.02 10.63 -1.88
CA VAL A 93 0.83 11.81 -1.80
C VAL A 93 0.88 12.45 -3.19
N ARG A 94 0.46 13.71 -3.28
CA ARG A 94 0.56 14.50 -4.51
C ARG A 94 1.63 15.56 -4.33
N VAL A 95 2.54 15.64 -5.31
CA VAL A 95 3.42 16.79 -5.43
C VAL A 95 2.59 17.91 -6.07
N GLY A 96 2.61 19.10 -5.46
CA GLY A 96 1.94 20.27 -6.00
C GLY A 96 2.50 20.68 -7.37
N PRO A 97 1.79 21.54 -8.12
CA PRO A 97 2.38 22.13 -9.32
C PRO A 97 3.71 22.81 -8.97
N LEU A 98 4.71 22.63 -9.85
CA LEU A 98 5.99 23.33 -9.80
C LEU A 98 5.80 24.83 -10.08
#